data_AF-A6NUT4-F1
#
_entry.id   AF-A6NUT4-F1
#
_cell.length_a   1.000
_cell.length_b   1.000
_cell.length_c   1.000
_cell.angle_alpha   90.00
_cell.angle_beta   90.00
_cell.angle_gamma   90.00
#
_symmetry.space_group_name_H-M   'P 1'
#
loop_
_entity.id
_entity.type
_entity.pdbx_description
1 polymer ?
#
loop_
_entity_poly.entity_id
_entity_poly.type
_entity_poly.pdbx_seq_one_letter_code
_entity_poly.pdbx_strand_id
1 'polypeptide(L)'
;MPATALAVMQPRTYVGDVNITEVFRDQKFQAWLLKSSNLGGVGADGILTEEERQSVTELNLSGLGLTSLEGLEVFPNLQTLYCSNNQLTSLDLSQNMNLKRLNCSFNRIAKLDLTGHSELISLNCEMNLLTSLTLTGCTDLLSMYCRNNLLTSLDLTDNTKLVFIETFDNHLTSIDVSKLEDLTFLHIDHNRLTELDMSYNTKLQGGGFVARNNFMEKIYLPNQPGLIVYLDDYEEQDPIDGHDRAAWFLDPEFQTPAPAELEAAGQTLYSRRIPNKYTIYFSANGGNGSIAGVSAQWDSKVTLPESTSLKRYGYTFSKWNTQPRGDGTDYADGAEVLNLAGRKTDGDRITLYAQWAPNQYTIQLNPNGGEGEVKTMTATYGQNVTLEANTFTKEGKEFAGWATTSSGPVRYADEAQVQSLTGEAGGVVKSLCGVENAPQRDSEALSGESGDSVQDIQ
;
A
#
# COMPACT_ATOMS: atom_id res chain seq x y z
N MET A 1 40.31 -1.45 1.26
CA MET A 1 39.81 -2.10 2.49
C MET A 1 40.35 -3.52 2.48
N PRO A 2 40.99 -4.04 3.55
CA PRO A 2 41.43 -5.42 3.52
C PRO A 2 40.21 -6.34 3.68
N ALA A 3 40.16 -7.37 2.84
CA ALA A 3 39.15 -8.41 2.89
C ALA A 3 39.20 -9.11 4.26
N THR A 4 38.07 -9.12 4.96
CA THR A 4 37.84 -9.96 6.13
C THR A 4 37.86 -11.42 5.66
N ALA A 5 38.95 -12.13 5.97
CA ALA A 5 39.00 -13.57 5.81
C ALA A 5 37.94 -14.21 6.72
N LEU A 6 36.98 -14.94 6.15
CA LEU A 6 36.15 -15.85 6.91
C LEU A 6 37.08 -16.94 7.47
N ALA A 7 37.13 -17.03 8.80
CA ALA A 7 37.78 -18.14 9.47
C ALA A 7 37.03 -19.42 9.10
N VAL A 8 37.67 -20.31 8.34
CA VAL A 8 37.26 -21.71 8.22
C VAL A 8 37.56 -22.33 9.59
N MET A 9 36.54 -22.47 10.43
CA MET A 9 36.66 -23.22 11.68
C MET A 9 36.89 -24.68 11.30
N GLN A 10 38.09 -25.20 11.57
CA GLN A 10 38.32 -26.63 11.50
C GLN A 10 37.45 -27.34 12.55
N PRO A 11 37.00 -28.59 12.29
CA PRO A 11 36.30 -29.40 13.28
C PRO A 11 37.06 -29.41 14.61
N ARG A 12 36.44 -28.97 15.70
CA ARG A 12 36.96 -29.24 17.04
C ARG A 12 36.66 -30.70 17.37
N THR A 13 37.63 -31.57 17.13
CA THR A 13 37.58 -32.93 17.67
C THR A 13 37.96 -32.86 19.15
N TYR A 14 36.99 -33.10 20.04
CA TYR A 14 37.24 -33.20 21.47
C TYR A 14 37.88 -34.56 21.77
N VAL A 15 39.08 -34.54 22.34
CA VAL A 15 39.81 -35.75 22.76
C VAL A 15 39.81 -35.79 24.28
N GLY A 16 39.19 -36.83 24.84
CA GLY A 16 39.08 -37.02 26.29
C GLY A 16 37.84 -36.37 26.91
N ASP A 17 37.89 -36.22 28.22
CA ASP A 17 36.78 -35.72 29.04
C ASP A 17 36.57 -34.22 28.83
N VAL A 18 35.30 -33.82 28.75
CA VAL A 18 34.88 -32.44 28.49
C VAL A 18 34.28 -31.82 29.74
N ASN A 19 34.84 -30.70 30.21
CA ASN A 19 34.22 -29.91 31.27
C ASN A 19 33.05 -29.09 30.72
N ILE A 20 31.84 -29.33 31.22
CA ILE A 20 30.60 -28.68 30.74
C ILE A 20 30.71 -27.15 30.82
N THR A 21 31.29 -26.62 31.90
CA THR A 21 31.36 -25.17 32.13
C THR A 21 32.37 -24.45 31.24
N GLU A 22 33.28 -25.19 30.63
CA GLU A 22 34.31 -24.65 29.72
C GLU A 22 33.87 -24.64 28.25
N VAL A 23 33.01 -25.60 27.87
CA VAL A 23 32.60 -25.80 26.48
C VAL A 23 31.26 -25.17 26.15
N PHE A 24 30.24 -25.37 26.98
CA PHE A 24 28.91 -24.86 26.70
C PHE A 24 28.79 -23.40 27.16
N ARG A 25 28.44 -22.47 26.27
CA ARG A 25 28.33 -21.05 26.66
C ARG A 25 27.03 -20.71 27.38
N ASP A 26 25.93 -21.34 26.98
CA ASP A 26 24.63 -21.01 27.53
C ASP A 26 24.45 -21.62 28.93
N GLN A 27 24.29 -20.76 29.94
CA GLN A 27 24.18 -21.20 31.33
C GLN A 27 22.95 -22.08 31.58
N LYS A 28 21.86 -21.90 30.82
CA LYS A 28 20.67 -22.75 30.95
C LYS A 28 20.93 -24.11 30.33
N PHE A 29 21.71 -24.17 29.24
CA PHE A 29 22.15 -25.44 28.68
C PHE A 29 23.09 -26.18 29.64
N GLN A 30 24.08 -25.49 30.22
CA GLN A 30 24.92 -26.07 31.29
C GLN A 30 24.08 -26.61 32.45
N ALA A 31 23.18 -25.79 32.99
CA ALA A 31 22.31 -26.20 34.09
C ALA A 31 21.35 -27.33 33.73
N TRP A 32 21.01 -27.49 32.44
CA TRP A 32 20.22 -28.62 31.96
C TRP A 32 21.07 -29.89 31.92
N LEU A 33 22.32 -29.84 31.44
CA LEU A 33 23.24 -30.98 31.42
C LEU A 33 23.61 -31.46 32.83
N LEU A 34 23.77 -30.54 33.78
CA LEU A 34 24.14 -30.86 35.18
C LEU A 34 22.99 -31.50 36.00
N LYS A 35 21.77 -31.60 35.46
CA LYS A 35 20.64 -32.20 36.18
C LYS A 35 20.67 -33.71 36.03
N SER A 36 20.78 -34.43 37.15
CA SER A 36 20.76 -35.90 37.18
C SER A 36 19.48 -36.54 36.63
N SER A 37 18.37 -35.79 36.58
CA SER A 37 17.12 -36.24 35.96
C SER A 37 17.17 -36.25 34.42
N ASN A 38 18.14 -35.55 33.82
CA ASN A 38 18.30 -35.46 32.38
C ASN A 38 19.35 -36.47 31.92
N LEU A 39 19.17 -37.03 30.72
CA LEU A 39 20.10 -37.98 30.10
C LEU A 39 20.52 -39.16 31.00
N GLY A 40 19.66 -39.57 31.94
CA GLY A 40 19.99 -40.64 32.89
C GLY A 40 21.17 -40.34 33.82
N GLY A 41 21.50 -39.06 34.02
CA GLY A 41 22.60 -38.62 34.89
C GLY A 41 23.91 -38.31 34.17
N VAL A 42 23.96 -38.50 32.85
CA VAL A 42 25.13 -38.14 32.03
C VAL A 42 25.50 -36.67 32.22
N GLY A 43 26.76 -36.41 32.59
CA GLY A 43 27.27 -35.06 32.81
C GLY A 43 26.85 -34.39 34.13
N ALA A 44 26.11 -35.08 35.00
CA ALA A 44 25.64 -34.50 36.27
C ALA A 44 26.76 -34.19 37.26
N ASP A 45 27.94 -34.78 37.09
CA ASP A 45 29.17 -34.50 37.85
C ASP A 45 29.98 -33.31 37.29
N GLY A 46 29.52 -32.69 36.19
CA GLY A 46 30.18 -31.58 35.52
C GLY A 46 31.12 -31.97 34.39
N ILE A 47 31.34 -33.26 34.18
CA ILE A 47 32.26 -33.81 33.19
C ILE A 47 31.49 -34.69 32.22
N LEU A 48 31.78 -34.57 30.93
CA LEU A 48 31.28 -35.48 29.89
C LEU A 48 32.45 -36.33 29.39
N THR A 49 32.47 -37.60 29.80
CA THR A 49 33.43 -38.59 29.31
C THR A 49 33.17 -38.93 27.85
N GLU A 50 34.16 -39.52 27.16
CA GLU A 50 33.98 -39.97 25.77
C GLU A 50 32.81 -40.96 25.63
N GLU A 51 32.69 -41.93 26.55
CA GLU A 51 31.62 -42.93 26.54
C GLU A 51 30.25 -42.27 26.70
N GLU A 52 30.12 -41.34 27.63
CA GLU A 52 28.89 -40.56 27.81
C GLU A 52 28.52 -39.77 26.56
N ARG A 53 29.48 -39.04 25.98
CA ARG A 53 29.27 -38.26 24.75
C ARG A 53 28.82 -39.11 23.57
N GLN A 54 29.40 -40.30 23.42
CA GLN A 54 29.02 -41.25 22.37
C GLN A 54 27.66 -41.92 22.63
N SER A 55 27.25 -42.04 23.89
CA SER A 55 25.97 -42.65 24.28
C SER A 55 24.75 -41.76 23.98
N VAL A 56 24.95 -40.44 23.95
CA VAL A 56 23.86 -39.47 23.70
C VAL A 56 23.49 -39.47 22.22
N THR A 57 22.30 -40.01 21.93
CA THR A 57 21.72 -40.06 20.58
C THR A 57 20.50 -39.15 20.42
N GLU A 58 19.95 -38.64 21.53
CA GLU A 58 18.81 -37.74 21.54
C GLU A 58 18.99 -36.62 22.57
N LEU A 59 18.66 -35.40 22.16
CA LEU A 59 18.62 -34.23 23.03
C LEU A 59 17.27 -33.51 22.89
N ASN A 60 16.58 -33.32 24.01
CA ASN A 60 15.40 -32.48 24.09
C ASN A 60 15.67 -31.24 24.95
N LEU A 61 15.92 -30.15 24.24
CA LEU A 61 16.29 -28.82 24.74
C LEU A 61 15.19 -27.78 24.47
N SER A 62 13.97 -28.22 24.15
CA SER A 62 12.87 -27.33 23.81
C SER A 62 12.36 -26.51 25.01
N GLY A 63 12.00 -25.24 24.79
CA GLY A 63 11.32 -24.42 25.80
C GLY A 63 12.20 -23.96 26.96
N LEU A 64 13.52 -24.10 26.88
CA LEU A 64 14.46 -23.72 27.96
C LEU A 64 14.84 -22.24 27.90
N GLY A 65 14.48 -21.53 26.83
CA GLY A 65 14.89 -20.16 26.57
C GLY A 65 16.40 -20.04 26.34
N LEU A 66 16.99 -21.02 25.65
CA LEU A 66 18.40 -21.04 25.26
C LEU A 66 18.69 -19.95 24.23
N THR A 67 19.88 -19.38 24.30
CA THR A 67 20.41 -18.37 23.37
C THR A 67 21.51 -18.94 22.48
N SER A 68 22.13 -20.05 22.88
CA SER A 68 23.16 -20.74 22.10
C SER A 68 23.15 -22.25 22.36
N LEU A 69 23.52 -23.02 21.34
CA LEU A 69 23.86 -24.45 21.44
C LEU A 69 25.35 -24.72 21.16
N GLU A 70 26.22 -23.70 21.29
CA GLU A 70 27.67 -23.92 21.23
C GLU A 70 28.10 -25.00 22.22
N GLY A 71 28.89 -25.97 21.75
CA GLY A 71 29.25 -27.18 22.48
C GLY A 71 28.47 -28.43 22.05
N LEU A 72 27.43 -28.30 21.21
CA LEU A 72 26.67 -29.45 20.72
C LEU A 72 27.50 -30.43 19.88
N GLU A 73 28.60 -29.96 19.30
CA GLU A 73 29.52 -30.78 18.51
C GLU A 73 30.19 -31.91 19.34
N VAL A 74 30.10 -31.86 20.68
CA VAL A 74 30.64 -32.89 21.55
C VAL A 74 29.84 -34.20 21.50
N PHE A 75 28.62 -34.19 20.94
CA PHE A 75 27.74 -35.37 20.82
C PHE A 75 27.75 -35.90 19.37
N PRO A 76 28.76 -36.70 18.97
CA PRO A 76 28.96 -37.11 17.58
C PRO A 76 27.91 -38.09 17.06
N ASN A 77 27.22 -38.81 17.95
CA ASN A 77 26.21 -39.81 17.61
C ASN A 77 24.78 -39.28 17.73
N LEU A 78 24.60 -37.95 17.83
CA LEU A 78 23.29 -37.32 17.94
C LEU A 78 22.45 -37.60 16.69
N GLN A 79 21.31 -38.26 16.87
CA GLN A 79 20.36 -38.60 15.80
C GLN A 79 19.09 -37.76 15.88
N THR A 80 18.70 -37.30 17.08
CA THR A 80 17.49 -36.52 17.27
C THR A 80 17.78 -35.27 18.11
N LEU A 81 17.46 -34.09 17.57
CA LEU A 81 17.57 -32.82 18.28
C LEU A 81 16.22 -32.09 18.29
N TYR A 82 15.64 -31.93 19.48
CA TYR A 82 14.54 -31.01 19.72
C TYR A 82 15.10 -29.77 20.44
N CYS A 83 15.09 -28.61 19.79
CA CYS A 83 15.53 -27.34 20.36
C CYS A 83 14.55 -26.20 20.08
N SER A 84 13.27 -26.56 19.90
CA SER A 84 12.20 -25.61 19.58
C SER A 84 11.84 -24.69 20.75
N ASN A 85 11.20 -23.56 20.43
CA ASN A 85 10.73 -22.59 21.43
C ASN A 85 11.86 -22.06 22.33
N ASN A 86 12.93 -21.60 21.68
CA ASN A 86 14.10 -20.99 22.32
C ASN A 86 14.34 -19.59 21.74
N GLN A 87 15.53 -19.03 21.96
CA GLN A 87 15.93 -17.71 21.49
C GLN A 87 17.20 -17.81 20.62
N LEU A 88 17.41 -18.95 19.95
CA LEU A 88 18.58 -19.20 19.13
C LEU A 88 18.58 -18.26 17.91
N THR A 89 19.68 -17.54 17.70
CA THR A 89 19.90 -16.72 16.50
C THR A 89 20.73 -17.43 15.44
N SER A 90 21.41 -18.50 15.83
CA SER A 90 22.25 -19.35 14.99
C SER A 90 22.21 -20.79 15.50
N LEU A 91 22.42 -21.74 14.61
CA LEU A 91 22.49 -23.16 14.93
C LEU A 91 23.56 -23.79 14.03
N ASP A 92 24.67 -24.21 14.62
CA ASP A 92 25.73 -24.94 13.93
C ASP A 92 25.56 -26.44 14.24
N LEU A 93 25.37 -27.23 13.18
CA LEU A 93 25.21 -28.69 13.23
C LEU A 93 26.28 -29.40 12.39
N SER A 94 27.31 -28.69 11.93
CA SER A 94 28.31 -29.22 10.99
C SER A 94 29.08 -30.46 11.49
N GLN A 95 29.02 -30.75 12.79
CA GLN A 95 29.63 -31.92 13.42
C GLN A 95 28.62 -33.01 13.84
N ASN A 96 27.32 -32.76 13.67
CA ASN A 96 26.24 -33.68 14.05
C ASN A 96 25.68 -34.40 12.82
N MET A 97 26.55 -34.95 11.97
CA MET A 97 26.22 -35.50 10.65
C MET A 97 25.30 -36.75 10.68
N ASN A 98 25.15 -37.38 11.86
CA ASN A 98 24.27 -38.53 12.07
C ASN A 98 22.81 -38.13 12.39
N LEU A 99 22.47 -36.84 12.32
CA LEU A 99 21.12 -36.35 12.60
C LEU A 99 20.10 -36.92 11.61
N LYS A 100 19.04 -37.50 12.17
CA LYS A 100 17.87 -38.04 11.47
C LYS A 100 16.64 -37.16 11.65
N ARG A 101 16.52 -36.47 12.78
CA ARG A 101 15.38 -35.62 13.12
C ARG A 101 15.87 -34.32 13.74
N LEU A 102 15.48 -33.20 13.14
CA LEU A 102 15.76 -31.87 13.66
C LEU A 102 14.46 -31.09 13.84
N ASN A 103 14.22 -30.62 15.06
CA ASN A 103 13.22 -29.61 15.32
C ASN A 103 13.89 -28.38 15.96
N CYS A 104 13.98 -27.30 15.19
CA CYS A 104 14.52 -26.00 15.61
C CYS A 104 13.48 -24.88 15.49
N SER A 105 12.19 -25.23 15.47
CA SER A 105 11.10 -24.28 15.29
C SER A 105 10.95 -23.25 16.40
N PHE A 106 10.27 -22.14 16.15
CA PHE A 106 10.04 -21.07 17.13
C PHE A 106 11.37 -20.57 17.75
N ASN A 107 12.27 -20.13 16.87
CA ASN A 107 13.54 -19.51 17.22
C ASN A 107 13.71 -18.20 16.41
N ARG A 108 14.93 -17.68 16.33
CA ARG A 108 15.27 -16.45 15.58
C ARG A 108 16.43 -16.71 14.61
N ILE A 109 16.54 -17.94 14.11
CA ILE A 109 17.63 -18.38 13.24
C ILE A 109 17.46 -17.70 11.89
N ALA A 110 18.51 -17.02 11.42
CA ALA A 110 18.49 -16.29 10.14
C ALA A 110 18.98 -17.13 8.95
N LYS A 111 19.83 -18.14 9.21
CA LYS A 111 20.39 -19.06 8.23
C LYS A 111 20.55 -20.44 8.84
N LEU A 112 20.19 -21.47 8.10
CA LEU A 112 20.36 -22.87 8.50
C LEU A 112 21.02 -23.64 7.37
N ASP A 113 22.21 -24.18 7.64
CA ASP A 113 22.97 -24.99 6.70
C ASP A 113 22.99 -26.43 7.19
N LEU A 114 22.40 -27.33 6.39
CA LEU A 114 22.34 -28.76 6.64
C LEU A 114 23.09 -29.55 5.56
N THR A 115 24.04 -28.90 4.87
CA THR A 115 24.84 -29.55 3.82
C THR A 115 25.40 -30.90 4.29
N GLY A 116 25.12 -31.95 3.52
CA GLY A 116 25.66 -33.29 3.73
C GLY A 116 25.00 -34.11 4.84
N HIS A 117 23.92 -33.63 5.49
CA HIS A 117 23.18 -34.42 6.48
C HIS A 117 22.33 -35.50 5.79
N SER A 118 23.01 -36.48 5.18
CA SER A 118 22.41 -37.48 4.28
C SER A 118 21.43 -38.42 4.97
N GLU A 119 21.53 -38.58 6.30
CA GLU A 119 20.59 -39.38 7.11
C GLU A 119 19.38 -38.58 7.63
N LEU A 120 19.29 -37.28 7.35
CA LEU A 120 18.20 -36.44 7.85
C LEU A 120 16.87 -36.85 7.19
N ILE A 121 15.93 -37.34 7.99
CA ILE A 121 14.62 -37.83 7.54
C ILE A 121 13.54 -36.76 7.70
N SER A 122 13.63 -35.95 8.77
CA SER A 122 12.60 -34.96 9.11
C SER A 122 13.20 -33.67 9.63
N LEU A 123 12.74 -32.56 9.05
CA LEU A 123 13.13 -31.20 9.40
C LEU A 123 11.91 -30.36 9.78
N ASN A 124 11.90 -29.81 10.99
CA ASN A 124 11.03 -28.70 11.35
C ASN A 124 11.88 -27.46 11.71
N CYS A 125 11.76 -26.42 10.89
CA CYS A 125 12.40 -25.12 11.06
C CYS A 125 11.40 -23.96 10.92
N GLU A 126 10.11 -24.23 11.14
CA GLU A 126 9.04 -23.22 11.08
C GLU A 126 9.26 -22.08 12.08
N MET A 127 8.66 -20.92 11.79
CA MET A 127 8.64 -19.77 12.70
C MET A 127 10.05 -19.37 13.16
N ASN A 128 10.89 -19.09 12.18
CA ASN A 128 12.24 -18.54 12.34
C ASN A 128 12.35 -17.24 11.52
N LEU A 129 13.57 -16.78 11.28
CA LEU A 129 13.85 -15.62 10.42
C LEU A 129 14.67 -16.05 9.21
N LEU A 130 14.49 -17.28 8.73
CA LEU A 130 15.35 -17.87 7.70
C LEU A 130 15.23 -17.08 6.41
N THR A 131 16.34 -16.47 6.02
CA THR A 131 16.56 -15.89 4.69
C THR A 131 17.27 -16.88 3.76
N SER A 132 17.84 -17.95 4.33
CA SER A 132 18.55 -19.00 3.61
C SER A 132 18.43 -20.32 4.37
N LEU A 133 18.06 -21.37 3.63
CA LEU A 133 18.02 -22.76 4.06
C LEU A 133 18.77 -23.60 3.02
N THR A 134 19.83 -24.30 3.44
CA THR A 134 20.64 -25.15 2.55
C THR A 134 20.43 -26.62 2.90
N LEU A 135 19.93 -27.39 1.93
CA LEU A 135 19.59 -28.82 2.07
C LEU A 135 20.39 -29.74 1.13
N THR A 136 21.48 -29.23 0.55
CA THR A 136 22.35 -29.96 -0.38
C THR A 136 22.85 -31.25 0.27
N GLY A 137 22.67 -32.39 -0.40
CA GLY A 137 23.05 -33.70 0.12
C GLY A 137 22.15 -34.29 1.23
N CYS A 138 21.04 -33.65 1.61
CA CYS A 138 20.03 -34.25 2.51
C CYS A 138 19.13 -35.24 1.73
N THR A 139 19.72 -36.33 1.24
CA THR A 139 19.10 -37.25 0.28
C THR A 139 18.02 -38.15 0.86
N ASP A 140 17.97 -38.33 2.18
CA ASP A 140 16.95 -39.14 2.87
C ASP A 140 15.77 -38.31 3.42
N LEU A 141 15.73 -37.01 3.14
CA LEU A 141 14.69 -36.12 3.67
C LEU A 141 13.32 -36.48 3.13
N LEU A 142 12.39 -36.85 4.03
CA LEU A 142 11.02 -37.25 3.69
C LEU A 142 10.01 -36.14 3.96
N SER A 143 10.22 -35.36 5.02
CA SER A 143 9.31 -34.28 5.40
C SER A 143 10.04 -33.02 5.84
N MET A 144 9.53 -31.88 5.39
CA MET A 144 10.03 -30.57 5.82
C MET A 144 8.91 -29.57 6.12
N TYR A 145 9.09 -28.85 7.23
CA TYR A 145 8.26 -27.73 7.66
C TYR A 145 9.16 -26.50 7.76
N CYS A 146 9.02 -25.55 6.82
CA CYS A 146 9.78 -24.30 6.81
C CYS A 146 8.89 -23.06 6.66
N ARG A 147 7.61 -23.19 7.00
CA ARG A 147 6.65 -22.09 7.02
C ARG A 147 7.01 -20.94 7.94
N ASN A 148 6.44 -19.76 7.70
CA ASN A 148 6.64 -18.55 8.49
C ASN A 148 8.13 -18.21 8.63
N ASN A 149 8.77 -18.00 7.48
CA ASN A 149 10.16 -17.58 7.35
C ASN A 149 10.24 -16.44 6.31
N LEU A 150 11.45 -16.12 5.84
CA LEU A 150 11.72 -15.03 4.90
C LEU A 150 12.43 -15.54 3.64
N LEU A 151 12.21 -16.81 3.28
CA LEU A 151 12.91 -17.45 2.15
C LEU A 151 12.43 -16.85 0.83
N THR A 152 13.38 -16.45 -0.03
CA THR A 152 13.09 -15.97 -1.39
C THR A 152 13.31 -17.04 -2.46
N SER A 153 14.07 -18.09 -2.12
CA SER A 153 14.38 -19.23 -2.97
C SER A 153 14.59 -20.47 -2.11
N LEU A 154 14.30 -21.63 -2.67
CA LEU A 154 14.55 -22.92 -2.03
C LEU A 154 15.00 -23.92 -3.10
N ASP A 155 16.20 -24.49 -2.92
CA ASP A 155 16.73 -25.53 -3.79
C ASP A 155 16.46 -26.91 -3.18
N LEU A 156 15.72 -27.74 -3.91
CA LEU A 156 15.33 -29.09 -3.51
C LEU A 156 15.92 -30.18 -4.41
N THR A 157 16.94 -29.84 -5.22
CA THR A 157 17.46 -30.70 -6.29
C THR A 157 17.93 -32.08 -5.81
N ASP A 158 18.51 -32.16 -4.61
CA ASP A 158 19.02 -33.40 -4.02
C ASP A 158 17.99 -34.13 -3.15
N ASN A 159 16.86 -33.49 -2.82
CA ASN A 159 15.90 -33.97 -1.81
C ASN A 159 14.79 -34.82 -2.46
N THR A 160 15.15 -35.70 -3.38
CA THR A 160 14.20 -36.41 -4.28
C THR A 160 13.24 -37.37 -3.57
N LYS A 161 13.48 -37.69 -2.29
CA LYS A 161 12.60 -38.52 -1.47
C LYS A 161 11.54 -37.73 -0.69
N LEU A 162 11.47 -36.41 -0.85
CA LEU A 162 10.46 -35.59 -0.18
C LEU A 162 9.05 -36.05 -0.54
N VAL A 163 8.26 -36.31 0.50
CA VAL A 163 6.85 -36.73 0.41
C VAL A 163 5.92 -35.61 0.88
N PHE A 164 6.39 -34.75 1.78
CA PHE A 164 5.61 -33.72 2.46
C PHE A 164 6.39 -32.41 2.60
N ILE A 165 5.82 -31.32 2.09
CA ILE A 165 6.44 -29.98 2.13
C ILE A 165 5.42 -28.94 2.62
N GLU A 166 5.76 -28.22 3.69
CA GLU A 166 5.09 -26.98 4.11
C GLU A 166 6.05 -25.79 4.03
N THR A 167 5.77 -24.87 3.10
CA THR A 167 6.60 -23.68 2.79
C THR A 167 5.81 -22.37 2.84
N PHE A 168 4.56 -22.40 3.31
CA PHE A 168 3.69 -21.24 3.31
C PHE A 168 4.21 -20.09 4.20
N ASP A 169 3.71 -18.87 3.98
CA ASP A 169 4.19 -17.66 4.67
C ASP A 169 5.71 -17.46 4.50
N ASN A 170 6.14 -17.35 3.25
CA ASN A 170 7.52 -17.04 2.86
C ASN A 170 7.51 -15.94 1.76
N HIS A 171 8.62 -15.78 1.04
CA HIS A 171 8.77 -14.83 -0.05
C HIS A 171 9.27 -15.50 -1.34
N LEU A 172 8.99 -16.81 -1.50
CA LEU A 172 9.44 -17.58 -2.66
C LEU A 172 8.88 -16.97 -3.93
N THR A 173 9.71 -16.78 -4.95
CA THR A 173 9.27 -16.35 -6.29
C THR A 173 9.12 -17.52 -7.26
N SER A 174 9.71 -18.67 -6.92
CA SER A 174 9.69 -19.90 -7.69
C SER A 174 10.07 -21.08 -6.80
N ILE A 175 9.63 -22.28 -7.17
CA ILE A 175 10.11 -23.55 -6.59
C ILE A 175 10.17 -24.59 -7.72
N ASP A 176 11.24 -25.39 -7.76
CA ASP A 176 11.32 -26.54 -8.66
C ASP A 176 10.99 -27.81 -7.88
N VAL A 177 9.88 -28.45 -8.26
CA VAL A 177 9.41 -29.71 -7.68
C VAL A 177 9.46 -30.87 -8.69
N SER A 178 10.07 -30.67 -9.86
CA SER A 178 10.07 -31.64 -10.97
C SER A 178 10.74 -32.97 -10.62
N LYS A 179 11.71 -32.96 -9.70
CA LYS A 179 12.42 -34.17 -9.22
C LYS A 179 11.77 -34.85 -8.03
N LEU A 180 10.68 -34.29 -7.49
CA LEU A 180 10.03 -34.79 -6.27
C LEU A 180 8.90 -35.76 -6.64
N GLU A 181 9.23 -36.85 -7.32
CA GLU A 181 8.25 -37.82 -7.85
C GLU A 181 7.47 -38.55 -6.74
N ASP A 182 8.00 -38.57 -5.51
CA ASP A 182 7.37 -39.14 -4.33
C ASP A 182 6.45 -38.16 -3.57
N LEU A 183 6.34 -36.91 -4.03
CA LEU A 183 5.59 -35.85 -3.36
C LEU A 183 4.09 -36.17 -3.32
N THR A 184 3.55 -36.21 -2.10
CA THR A 184 2.11 -36.43 -1.85
C THR A 184 1.41 -35.17 -1.34
N PHE A 185 2.17 -34.23 -0.75
CA PHE A 185 1.63 -33.00 -0.18
C PHE A 185 2.58 -31.81 -0.37
N LEU A 186 2.05 -30.70 -0.90
CA LEU A 186 2.75 -29.43 -1.10
C LEU A 186 1.90 -28.23 -0.66
N HIS A 187 2.30 -27.54 0.39
CA HIS A 187 1.66 -26.29 0.81
C HIS A 187 2.60 -25.11 0.62
N ILE A 188 2.21 -24.18 -0.26
CA ILE A 188 3.02 -23.02 -0.67
C ILE A 188 2.24 -21.70 -0.62
N ASP A 189 1.19 -21.63 0.20
CA ASP A 189 0.37 -20.42 0.36
C ASP A 189 1.21 -19.21 0.79
N HIS A 190 0.73 -17.99 0.51
CA HIS A 190 1.36 -16.74 0.95
C HIS A 190 2.85 -16.67 0.56
N ASN A 191 3.08 -16.71 -0.74
CA ASN A 191 4.39 -16.54 -1.36
C ASN A 191 4.26 -15.53 -2.52
N ARG A 192 5.17 -15.57 -3.50
CA ARG A 192 5.20 -14.64 -4.64
C ARG A 192 5.39 -15.38 -5.97
N LEU A 193 4.94 -16.62 -6.06
CA LEU A 193 5.06 -17.43 -7.27
C LEU A 193 4.14 -16.88 -8.36
N THR A 194 4.62 -16.92 -9.61
CA THR A 194 3.80 -16.66 -10.81
C THR A 194 3.51 -17.92 -11.59
N GLU A 195 4.30 -18.97 -11.39
CA GLU A 195 4.21 -20.23 -12.11
C GLU A 195 4.54 -21.39 -11.16
N LEU A 196 3.82 -22.50 -11.32
CA LEU A 196 4.08 -23.75 -10.60
C LEU A 196 3.89 -24.94 -11.54
N ASP A 197 4.98 -25.69 -11.77
CA ASP A 197 4.95 -26.93 -12.55
C ASP A 197 4.92 -28.13 -11.62
N MET A 198 3.78 -28.83 -11.60
CA MET A 198 3.58 -30.08 -10.86
C MET A 198 3.33 -31.26 -11.80
N SER A 199 3.65 -31.13 -13.10
CA SER A 199 3.35 -32.15 -14.11
C SER A 199 4.02 -33.51 -13.81
N TYR A 200 5.13 -33.50 -13.07
CA TYR A 200 5.88 -34.69 -12.65
C TYR A 200 5.40 -35.29 -11.32
N ASN A 201 4.64 -34.56 -10.51
CA ASN A 201 4.25 -34.97 -9.15
C ASN A 201 2.96 -35.81 -9.16
N THR A 202 3.02 -36.95 -9.85
CA THR A 202 1.88 -37.88 -10.03
C THR A 202 1.43 -38.61 -8.77
N LYS A 203 2.04 -38.36 -7.61
CA LYS A 203 1.63 -38.96 -6.32
C LYS A 203 0.87 -38.01 -5.40
N LEU A 204 0.58 -36.78 -5.84
CA LEU A 204 -0.28 -35.85 -5.10
C LEU A 204 -1.66 -36.49 -4.86
N GLN A 205 -2.24 -36.30 -3.67
CA GLN A 205 -3.52 -36.91 -3.26
C GLN A 205 -4.45 -35.87 -2.62
N GLY A 206 -5.77 -35.99 -2.81
CA GLY A 206 -6.83 -35.38 -1.97
C GLY A 206 -6.57 -33.96 -1.43
N GLY A 207 -6.63 -32.93 -2.29
CA GLY A 207 -6.30 -31.55 -1.89
C GLY A 207 -4.82 -31.34 -1.55
N GLY A 208 -3.96 -32.28 -1.95
CA GLY A 208 -2.55 -32.38 -1.57
C GLY A 208 -1.65 -31.31 -2.15
N PHE A 209 -2.20 -30.29 -2.81
CA PHE A 209 -1.45 -29.07 -3.02
C PHE A 209 -2.32 -27.85 -2.79
N VAL A 210 -1.75 -26.85 -2.14
CA VAL A 210 -2.41 -25.59 -1.80
C VAL A 210 -1.43 -24.46 -2.11
N ALA A 211 -1.88 -23.47 -2.88
CA ALA A 211 -1.03 -22.37 -3.36
C ALA A 211 -1.73 -20.99 -3.34
N ARG A 212 -2.67 -20.78 -2.41
CA ARG A 212 -3.39 -19.51 -2.22
C ARG A 212 -2.43 -18.35 -1.98
N ASN A 213 -2.85 -17.12 -2.26
CA ASN A 213 -2.06 -15.92 -1.95
C ASN A 213 -0.65 -15.96 -2.57
N ASN A 214 -0.61 -16.38 -3.83
CA ASN A 214 0.50 -16.21 -4.75
C ASN A 214 0.02 -15.34 -5.91
N PHE A 215 0.95 -14.91 -6.77
CA PHE A 215 0.65 -14.16 -7.98
C PHE A 215 0.48 -15.10 -9.20
N MET A 216 -0.14 -16.27 -9.00
CA MET A 216 -0.14 -17.35 -9.99
C MET A 216 -0.78 -16.92 -11.30
N GLU A 217 -0.03 -17.02 -12.39
CA GLU A 217 -0.47 -16.84 -13.77
C GLU A 217 -0.64 -18.19 -14.48
N LYS A 218 0.13 -19.20 -14.05
CA LYS A 218 0.10 -20.53 -14.67
C LYS A 218 0.36 -21.66 -13.68
N ILE A 219 -0.39 -22.75 -13.81
CA ILE A 219 -0.16 -23.99 -13.08
C ILE A 219 -0.17 -25.17 -14.06
N TYR A 220 0.87 -26.01 -14.05
CA TYR A 220 0.86 -27.28 -14.78
C TYR A 220 0.44 -28.38 -13.82
N LEU A 221 -0.74 -28.94 -14.02
CA LEU A 221 -1.26 -29.99 -13.16
C LEU A 221 -0.60 -31.34 -13.51
N PRO A 222 -0.41 -32.25 -12.53
CA PRO A 222 -0.07 -33.62 -12.83
C PRO A 222 -1.21 -34.31 -13.58
N ASN A 223 -0.87 -35.40 -14.27
CA ASN A 223 -1.86 -36.39 -14.68
C ASN A 223 -2.03 -37.40 -13.55
N GLN A 224 -3.03 -37.18 -12.70
CA GLN A 224 -3.26 -37.97 -11.49
C GLN A 224 -4.75 -38.23 -11.28
N PRO A 225 -5.25 -39.41 -11.70
CA PRO A 225 -6.65 -39.78 -11.53
C PRO A 225 -7.12 -39.68 -10.07
N GLY A 226 -8.27 -39.04 -9.86
CA GLY A 226 -8.87 -38.80 -8.54
C GLY A 226 -8.30 -37.61 -7.77
N LEU A 227 -7.28 -36.91 -8.28
CA LEU A 227 -6.85 -35.63 -7.71
C LEU A 227 -7.81 -34.53 -8.19
N ILE A 228 -8.67 -34.10 -7.28
CA ILE A 228 -9.57 -32.98 -7.49
C ILE A 228 -8.88 -31.67 -7.10
N VAL A 229 -9.00 -30.68 -7.99
CA VAL A 229 -8.44 -29.35 -7.93
C VAL A 229 -9.60 -28.36 -7.75
N TYR A 230 -9.59 -27.63 -6.63
CA TYR A 230 -10.59 -26.60 -6.33
C TYR A 230 -9.99 -25.23 -6.59
N LEU A 231 -10.55 -24.46 -7.53
CA LEU A 231 -9.91 -23.21 -7.95
C LEU A 231 -9.81 -22.14 -6.85
N ASP A 232 -10.74 -22.16 -5.89
CA ASP A 232 -10.72 -21.33 -4.68
C ASP A 232 -9.46 -21.58 -3.82
N ASP A 233 -8.81 -22.74 -3.97
CA ASP A 233 -7.55 -23.08 -3.31
C ASP A 233 -6.31 -22.43 -3.95
N TYR A 234 -6.52 -21.65 -5.01
CA TYR A 234 -5.48 -20.90 -5.72
C TYR A 234 -5.84 -19.43 -5.91
N GLU A 235 -6.98 -18.98 -5.39
CA GLU A 235 -7.34 -17.58 -5.46
C GLU A 235 -6.40 -16.74 -4.59
N GLU A 236 -6.02 -15.60 -5.15
CA GLU A 236 -5.30 -14.55 -4.46
C GLU A 236 -6.31 -13.83 -3.55
N GLN A 237 -6.32 -14.17 -2.27
CA GLN A 237 -7.15 -13.58 -1.22
C GLN A 237 -6.56 -12.27 -0.67
N ASP A 238 -5.27 -12.01 -0.94
CA ASP A 238 -4.65 -10.73 -0.64
C ASP A 238 -5.02 -9.68 -1.70
N PRO A 239 -5.56 -8.50 -1.31
CA PRO A 239 -6.04 -7.52 -2.27
C PRO A 239 -4.91 -6.98 -3.14
N ILE A 240 -4.93 -7.33 -4.43
CA ILE A 240 -4.21 -6.57 -5.43
C ILE A 240 -5.04 -5.35 -5.74
N ASP A 241 -4.37 -4.21 -5.65
CA ASP A 241 -4.81 -2.93 -6.18
C ASP A 241 -5.56 -3.10 -7.51
N GLY A 242 -6.88 -2.92 -7.44
CA GLY A 242 -7.76 -2.91 -8.60
C GLY A 242 -8.05 -4.23 -9.28
N HIS A 243 -7.61 -5.35 -8.71
CA HIS A 243 -7.84 -6.68 -9.25
C HIS A 243 -8.23 -7.58 -8.09
N ASP A 244 -9.50 -7.50 -7.68
CA ASP A 244 -10.02 -8.25 -6.54
C ASP A 244 -10.30 -9.73 -6.84
N ARG A 245 -10.21 -10.12 -8.12
CA ARG A 245 -10.54 -11.45 -8.62
C ARG A 245 -9.59 -11.88 -9.73
N ALA A 246 -9.36 -13.19 -9.81
CA ALA A 246 -8.80 -13.85 -10.98
C ALA A 246 -9.84 -14.78 -11.60
N ALA A 247 -9.79 -14.96 -12.92
CA ALA A 247 -10.49 -16.03 -13.60
C ALA A 247 -9.47 -17.03 -14.15
N TRP A 248 -9.80 -18.31 -14.09
CA TRP A 248 -8.97 -19.40 -14.59
C TRP A 248 -9.50 -19.95 -15.91
N PHE A 249 -8.57 -20.39 -16.77
CA PHE A 249 -8.82 -20.84 -18.12
C PHE A 249 -7.96 -22.07 -18.46
N LEU A 250 -8.42 -22.87 -19.43
CA LEU A 250 -7.73 -24.06 -19.94
C LEU A 250 -6.87 -23.77 -21.18
N ASP A 251 -6.88 -22.53 -21.66
CA ASP A 251 -6.09 -22.07 -22.81
C ASP A 251 -5.44 -20.70 -22.51
N PRO A 252 -4.26 -20.43 -23.09
CA PRO A 252 -3.55 -19.16 -22.89
C PRO A 252 -4.26 -17.95 -23.51
N GLU A 253 -5.20 -18.16 -24.45
CA GLU A 253 -6.01 -17.10 -25.05
C GLU A 253 -7.22 -16.68 -24.18
N PHE A 254 -7.39 -17.31 -23.02
CA PHE A 254 -8.47 -17.06 -22.06
C PHE A 254 -9.88 -17.21 -22.67
N GLN A 255 -10.08 -18.19 -23.56
CA GLN A 255 -11.35 -18.43 -24.25
C GLN A 255 -12.21 -19.52 -23.58
N THR A 256 -11.59 -20.46 -22.88
CA THR A 256 -12.20 -21.64 -22.27
C THR A 256 -12.05 -21.54 -20.76
N PRO A 257 -13.08 -21.04 -20.04
CA PRO A 257 -13.04 -20.97 -18.59
C PRO A 257 -12.81 -22.35 -17.97
N ALA A 258 -11.94 -22.43 -16.97
CA ALA A 258 -11.80 -23.62 -16.15
C ALA A 258 -13.02 -23.72 -15.20
N PRO A 259 -13.60 -24.92 -15.00
CA PRO A 259 -14.65 -25.11 -14.02
C PRO A 259 -14.08 -24.92 -12.60
N ALA A 260 -14.93 -24.52 -11.64
CA ALA A 260 -14.53 -24.29 -10.24
C ALA A 260 -13.88 -25.54 -9.58
N GLU A 261 -14.25 -26.72 -10.05
CA GLU A 261 -13.70 -28.01 -9.65
C GLU A 261 -13.34 -28.81 -10.90
N LEU A 262 -12.14 -29.39 -10.94
CA LEU A 262 -11.69 -30.26 -12.03
C LEU A 262 -10.75 -31.36 -11.54
N GLU A 263 -10.71 -32.46 -12.27
CA GLU A 263 -9.72 -33.53 -12.05
C GLU A 263 -8.39 -33.17 -12.73
N ALA A 264 -7.27 -33.36 -12.04
CA ALA A 264 -5.93 -33.16 -12.58
C ALA A 264 -5.57 -34.27 -13.59
N ALA A 265 -5.65 -33.94 -14.88
CA ALA A 265 -5.43 -34.82 -16.02
C ALA A 265 -4.25 -34.35 -16.91
N GLY A 266 -3.28 -33.63 -16.33
CA GLY A 266 -2.10 -33.12 -17.05
C GLY A 266 -2.29 -31.79 -17.78
N GLN A 267 -3.43 -31.13 -17.61
CA GLN A 267 -3.74 -29.85 -18.21
C GLN A 267 -3.00 -28.69 -17.53
N THR A 268 -2.84 -27.60 -18.28
CA THR A 268 -2.35 -26.33 -17.76
C THR A 268 -3.51 -25.41 -17.44
N LEU A 269 -3.48 -24.80 -16.27
CA LEU A 269 -4.38 -23.72 -15.88
C LEU A 269 -3.68 -22.38 -16.12
N TYR A 270 -4.42 -21.44 -16.68
CA TYR A 270 -3.99 -20.07 -16.94
C TYR A 270 -4.90 -19.12 -16.17
N SER A 271 -4.33 -18.20 -15.41
CA SER A 271 -5.10 -17.18 -14.70
C SER A 271 -5.05 -15.85 -15.45
N ARG A 272 -6.14 -15.08 -15.36
CA ARG A 272 -6.17 -13.68 -15.74
C ARG A 272 -6.83 -12.88 -14.65
N ARG A 273 -6.14 -11.85 -14.17
CA ARG A 273 -6.70 -10.86 -13.25
C ARG A 273 -7.85 -10.11 -13.91
N ILE A 274 -8.93 -9.91 -13.17
CA ILE A 274 -10.11 -9.17 -13.62
C ILE A 274 -9.99 -7.75 -13.06
N PRO A 275 -9.83 -6.72 -13.92
CA PRO A 275 -9.74 -5.35 -13.42
C PRO A 275 -11.09 -4.87 -12.89
N ASN A 276 -11.09 -4.29 -11.70
CA ASN A 276 -12.26 -3.76 -11.01
C ASN A 276 -12.89 -2.62 -11.81
N LYS A 277 -14.23 -2.62 -11.89
CA LYS A 277 -15.00 -1.53 -12.49
C LYS A 277 -15.43 -0.54 -11.42
N TYR A 278 -15.56 0.71 -11.79
CA TYR A 278 -16.04 1.77 -10.92
C TYR A 278 -16.77 2.83 -11.72
N THR A 279 -17.53 3.69 -11.05
CA THR A 279 -18.24 4.81 -11.69
C THR A 279 -17.78 6.14 -11.11
N ILE A 280 -17.41 7.06 -11.99
CA ILE A 280 -17.04 8.44 -11.68
C ILE A 280 -18.30 9.31 -11.78
N TYR A 281 -18.63 9.99 -10.69
CA TYR A 281 -19.72 10.96 -10.59
C TYR A 281 -19.15 12.37 -10.46
N PHE A 282 -19.99 13.34 -10.80
CA PHE A 282 -19.60 14.73 -10.89
C PHE A 282 -20.52 15.58 -10.02
N SER A 283 -19.94 16.23 -9.02
CA SER A 283 -20.64 17.19 -8.18
C SER A 283 -20.37 18.60 -8.68
N ALA A 284 -21.43 19.36 -8.95
CA ALA A 284 -21.33 20.78 -9.28
C ALA A 284 -20.77 21.61 -8.11
N ASN A 285 -20.72 21.06 -6.89
CA ASN A 285 -20.03 21.60 -5.72
C ASN A 285 -20.30 23.11 -5.48
N GLY A 286 -21.57 23.43 -5.21
CA GLY A 286 -22.04 24.81 -5.04
C GLY A 286 -22.44 25.53 -6.34
N GLY A 287 -22.28 24.88 -7.49
CA GLY A 287 -22.93 25.25 -8.75
C GLY A 287 -24.24 24.50 -9.01
N ASN A 288 -24.75 24.65 -10.23
CA ASN A 288 -26.01 24.08 -10.72
C ASN A 288 -25.74 23.32 -12.03
N GLY A 289 -26.69 22.46 -12.42
CA GLY A 289 -26.55 21.55 -13.58
C GLY A 289 -26.11 20.15 -13.18
N SER A 290 -26.05 19.25 -14.15
CA SER A 290 -25.63 17.86 -13.92
C SER A 290 -24.83 17.32 -15.11
N ILE A 291 -23.98 16.34 -14.81
CA ILE A 291 -23.21 15.56 -15.77
C ILE A 291 -23.48 14.09 -15.46
N ALA A 292 -23.66 13.28 -16.50
CA ALA A 292 -23.86 11.84 -16.33
C ALA A 292 -22.60 11.18 -15.75
N GLY A 293 -22.78 10.15 -14.93
CA GLY A 293 -21.66 9.37 -14.44
C GLY A 293 -20.96 8.61 -15.56
N VAL A 294 -19.65 8.40 -15.42
CA VAL A 294 -18.83 7.68 -16.39
C VAL A 294 -18.35 6.37 -15.78
N SER A 295 -18.64 5.25 -16.44
CA SER A 295 -18.09 3.95 -16.07
C SER A 295 -16.63 3.88 -16.49
N ALA A 296 -15.79 3.40 -15.58
CA ALA A 296 -14.36 3.22 -15.76
C ALA A 296 -13.94 1.84 -15.26
N GLN A 297 -12.76 1.42 -15.67
CA GLN A 297 -12.16 0.15 -15.29
C GLN A 297 -10.70 0.38 -14.92
N TRP A 298 -10.19 -0.37 -13.95
CA TRP A 298 -8.77 -0.36 -13.63
C TRP A 298 -7.90 -0.71 -14.84
N ASP A 299 -6.72 -0.10 -14.88
CA ASP A 299 -5.72 -0.19 -15.96
C ASP A 299 -6.21 0.26 -17.34
N SER A 300 -7.35 0.95 -17.38
CA SER A 300 -7.89 1.57 -18.58
C SER A 300 -8.08 3.07 -18.38
N LYS A 301 -7.59 3.87 -19.34
CA LYS A 301 -7.78 5.31 -19.34
C LYS A 301 -9.22 5.65 -19.72
N VAL A 302 -9.75 6.70 -19.10
CA VAL A 302 -11.05 7.27 -19.45
C VAL A 302 -10.96 8.79 -19.53
N THR A 303 -11.62 9.39 -20.52
CA THR A 303 -11.71 10.84 -20.68
C THR A 303 -12.86 11.39 -19.85
N LEU A 304 -12.60 12.40 -19.03
CA LEU A 304 -13.64 13.11 -18.29
C LEU A 304 -14.54 13.91 -19.25
N PRO A 305 -15.84 14.02 -18.96
CA PRO A 305 -16.75 14.85 -19.75
C PRO A 305 -16.46 16.34 -19.52
N GLU A 306 -16.75 17.15 -20.55
CA GLU A 306 -16.65 18.61 -20.50
C GLU A 306 -17.68 19.22 -19.54
N SER A 307 -17.29 20.26 -18.78
CA SER A 307 -18.11 20.92 -17.76
C SER A 307 -19.21 21.84 -18.31
N THR A 308 -19.46 21.83 -19.62
CA THR A 308 -20.31 22.81 -20.33
C THR A 308 -21.74 22.96 -19.78
N SER A 309 -22.31 21.89 -19.20
CA SER A 309 -23.64 21.87 -18.59
C SER A 309 -23.70 22.46 -17.19
N LEU A 310 -22.56 22.69 -16.54
CA LEU A 310 -22.48 23.25 -15.20
C LEU A 310 -22.38 24.77 -15.25
N LYS A 311 -23.06 25.43 -14.31
CA LYS A 311 -23.04 26.89 -14.16
C LYS A 311 -22.97 27.26 -12.68
N ARG A 312 -22.27 28.35 -12.38
CA ARG A 312 -22.29 28.99 -11.05
C ARG A 312 -22.17 30.50 -11.24
N TYR A 313 -23.23 31.22 -10.90
CA TYR A 313 -23.27 32.67 -11.13
C TYR A 313 -22.13 33.39 -10.40
N GLY A 314 -21.39 34.26 -11.10
CA GLY A 314 -20.23 34.97 -10.55
C GLY A 314 -18.92 34.17 -10.56
N TYR A 315 -18.92 32.93 -11.05
CA TYR A 315 -17.76 32.06 -11.10
C TYR A 315 -17.61 31.37 -12.45
N THR A 316 -16.38 30.97 -12.78
CA THR A 316 -16.03 30.14 -13.94
C THR A 316 -15.51 28.79 -13.44
N PHE A 317 -15.90 27.72 -14.11
CA PHE A 317 -15.36 26.39 -13.82
C PHE A 317 -13.84 26.43 -14.00
N SER A 318 -13.11 25.93 -13.01
CA SER A 318 -11.64 25.92 -13.03
C SER A 318 -11.10 24.54 -13.34
N LYS A 319 -11.54 23.53 -12.58
CA LYS A 319 -11.03 22.16 -12.63
C LYS A 319 -11.93 21.21 -11.83
N TRP A 320 -11.73 19.93 -12.01
CA TRP A 320 -12.21 18.87 -11.13
C TRP A 320 -11.23 18.61 -9.99
N ASN A 321 -11.72 18.25 -8.81
CA ASN A 321 -10.87 17.83 -7.68
C ASN A 321 -11.46 16.58 -6.99
N THR A 322 -10.62 15.72 -6.43
CA THR A 322 -11.09 14.53 -5.68
C THR A 322 -11.72 14.85 -4.32
N GLN A 323 -11.57 16.07 -3.83
CA GLN A 323 -12.15 16.55 -2.59
C GLN A 323 -12.99 17.82 -2.82
N PRO A 324 -14.10 17.98 -2.07
CA PRO A 324 -14.99 19.13 -2.23
C PRO A 324 -14.31 20.47 -1.90
N ARG A 325 -13.33 20.47 -1.01
CA ARG A 325 -12.59 21.67 -0.58
C ARG A 325 -11.42 22.04 -1.50
N GLY A 326 -11.11 21.21 -2.49
CA GLY A 326 -10.01 21.48 -3.43
C GLY A 326 -8.62 21.10 -2.89
N ASP A 327 -8.54 20.39 -1.77
CA ASP A 327 -7.30 19.88 -1.15
C ASP A 327 -6.92 18.46 -1.61
N GLY A 328 -7.70 17.89 -2.53
CA GLY A 328 -7.41 16.63 -3.20
C GLY A 328 -6.60 16.80 -4.48
N THR A 329 -6.64 15.78 -5.34
CA THR A 329 -5.97 15.77 -6.63
C THR A 329 -6.80 16.52 -7.67
N ASP A 330 -6.14 17.36 -8.45
CA ASP A 330 -6.74 18.16 -9.50
C ASP A 330 -6.76 17.45 -10.86
N TYR A 331 -7.84 17.64 -11.62
CA TYR A 331 -7.95 17.23 -13.02
C TYR A 331 -8.53 18.36 -13.86
N ALA A 332 -7.97 18.60 -15.04
CA ALA A 332 -8.51 19.57 -15.98
C ALA A 332 -9.87 19.12 -16.54
N ASP A 333 -10.60 20.05 -17.13
CA ASP A 333 -11.79 19.71 -17.92
C ASP A 333 -11.37 18.86 -19.12
N GLY A 334 -12.14 17.81 -19.44
CA GLY A 334 -11.79 16.91 -20.54
C GLY A 334 -10.55 16.01 -20.33
N ALA A 335 -9.98 15.96 -19.12
CA ALA A 335 -8.72 15.23 -18.88
C ALA A 335 -8.88 13.70 -19.04
N GLU A 336 -7.83 13.04 -19.53
CA GLU A 336 -7.70 11.57 -19.39
C GLU A 336 -7.25 11.22 -17.97
N VAL A 337 -7.96 10.30 -17.33
CA VAL A 337 -7.68 9.82 -15.98
C VAL A 337 -7.53 8.30 -15.94
N LEU A 338 -6.83 7.81 -14.92
CA LEU A 338 -6.52 6.39 -14.70
C LEU A 338 -6.64 6.06 -13.20
N ASN A 339 -7.23 4.90 -12.89
CA ASN A 339 -7.27 4.30 -11.54
C ASN A 339 -7.70 5.26 -10.43
N LEU A 340 -8.83 5.96 -10.60
CA LEU A 340 -9.35 6.92 -9.61
C LEU A 340 -10.00 6.29 -8.38
N ALA A 341 -10.39 5.02 -8.45
CA ALA A 341 -11.09 4.33 -7.37
C ALA A 341 -10.15 3.79 -6.29
N GLY A 342 -10.67 3.74 -5.06
CA GLY A 342 -10.01 3.09 -3.93
C GLY A 342 -9.79 1.60 -4.18
N ARG A 343 -8.84 1.03 -3.45
CA ARG A 343 -8.14 -0.22 -3.80
C ARG A 343 -8.98 -1.51 -3.85
N LYS A 344 -10.28 -1.56 -3.51
CA LYS A 344 -10.80 -2.82 -2.95
C LYS A 344 -12.13 -3.38 -3.44
N THR A 345 -12.95 -2.67 -4.21
CA THR A 345 -14.26 -3.23 -4.57
C THR A 345 -14.71 -2.90 -5.99
N ASP A 346 -15.00 -3.95 -6.76
CA ASP A 346 -15.78 -3.83 -8.00
C ASP A 346 -17.14 -3.14 -7.73
N GLY A 347 -17.48 -2.16 -8.54
CA GLY A 347 -18.66 -1.31 -8.38
C GLY A 347 -18.44 -0.05 -7.55
N ASP A 348 -17.19 0.29 -7.22
CA ASP A 348 -16.86 1.49 -6.43
C ASP A 348 -17.37 2.79 -7.06
N ARG A 349 -17.61 3.78 -6.18
CA ARG A 349 -18.12 5.10 -6.57
C ARG A 349 -17.16 6.20 -6.20
N ILE A 350 -16.71 6.95 -7.20
CA ILE A 350 -15.86 8.12 -7.03
C ILE A 350 -16.63 9.37 -7.39
N THR A 351 -16.45 10.46 -6.64
CA THR A 351 -17.04 11.75 -6.97
C THR A 351 -15.93 12.77 -7.17
N LEU A 352 -15.91 13.39 -8.35
CA LEU A 352 -15.11 14.58 -8.62
C LEU A 352 -15.97 15.82 -8.36
N TYR A 353 -15.35 16.82 -7.75
CA TYR A 353 -16.00 18.04 -7.32
C TYR A 353 -15.51 19.21 -8.16
N ALA A 354 -16.43 19.92 -8.78
CA ALA A 354 -16.11 21.12 -9.53
C ALA A 354 -15.48 22.17 -8.59
N GLN A 355 -14.36 22.71 -9.01
CA GLN A 355 -13.72 23.84 -8.36
C GLN A 355 -13.94 25.08 -9.21
N TRP A 356 -14.21 26.20 -8.55
CA TRP A 356 -14.74 27.41 -9.18
C TRP A 356 -13.83 28.59 -8.89
N ALA A 357 -13.41 29.31 -9.93
CA ALA A 357 -12.67 30.55 -9.79
C ALA A 357 -13.65 31.74 -9.84
N PRO A 358 -13.56 32.72 -8.92
CA PRO A 358 -14.40 33.91 -8.98
C PRO A 358 -14.09 34.71 -10.24
N ASN A 359 -15.14 35.20 -10.90
CA ASN A 359 -15.01 35.97 -12.13
C ASN A 359 -14.37 37.33 -11.84
N GLN A 360 -13.46 37.77 -12.71
CA GLN A 360 -12.97 39.14 -12.73
C GLN A 360 -13.79 39.99 -13.68
N TYR A 361 -14.00 41.25 -13.31
CA TYR A 361 -14.71 42.24 -14.11
C TYR A 361 -14.04 43.61 -13.98
N THR A 362 -14.34 44.51 -14.92
CA THR A 362 -13.79 45.86 -14.93
C THR A 362 -14.84 46.87 -14.49
N ILE A 363 -14.45 47.78 -13.60
CA ILE A 363 -15.22 48.98 -13.22
C ILE A 363 -14.63 50.16 -13.99
N GLN A 364 -15.47 50.87 -14.74
CA GLN A 364 -15.08 52.10 -15.43
C GLN A 364 -15.72 53.30 -14.74
N LEU A 365 -14.90 54.15 -14.12
CA LEU A 365 -15.31 55.41 -13.51
C LEU A 365 -15.26 56.51 -14.57
N ASN A 366 -16.43 57.03 -14.93
CA ASN A 366 -16.58 57.92 -16.07
C ASN A 366 -17.06 59.31 -15.62
N PRO A 367 -16.50 60.41 -16.15
CA PRO A 367 -16.83 61.78 -15.76
C PRO A 367 -18.27 62.22 -16.13
N ASN A 368 -19.02 61.39 -16.87
CA ASN A 368 -20.43 61.65 -17.24
C ASN A 368 -20.62 63.03 -17.91
N GLY A 369 -19.76 63.32 -18.89
CA GLY A 369 -19.71 64.60 -19.60
C GLY A 369 -19.04 65.75 -18.84
N GLY A 370 -18.33 65.47 -17.74
CA GLY A 370 -17.31 66.36 -17.16
C GLY A 370 -15.92 66.18 -17.78
N GLU A 371 -14.92 66.80 -17.18
CA GLU A 371 -13.51 66.74 -17.58
C GLU A 371 -12.72 65.66 -16.82
N GLY A 372 -11.74 65.06 -17.51
CA GLY A 372 -10.83 64.02 -17.01
C GLY A 372 -10.97 62.68 -17.75
N GLU A 373 -9.98 61.80 -17.59
CA GLU A 373 -9.91 60.51 -18.31
C GLU A 373 -10.63 59.39 -17.57
N VAL A 374 -11.38 58.54 -18.29
CA VAL A 374 -12.04 57.37 -17.70
C VAL A 374 -11.02 56.49 -16.99
N LYS A 375 -11.23 56.29 -15.69
CA LYS A 375 -10.39 55.40 -14.87
C LYS A 375 -10.95 53.98 -14.91
N THR A 376 -10.06 52.99 -14.91
CA THR A 376 -10.45 51.57 -14.95
C THR A 376 -9.89 50.83 -13.76
N MET A 377 -10.72 50.05 -13.08
CA MET A 377 -10.30 49.20 -11.97
C MET A 377 -10.71 47.75 -12.27
N THR A 378 -9.86 46.80 -11.90
CA THR A 378 -10.23 45.37 -11.91
C THR A 378 -10.82 44.99 -10.56
N ALA A 379 -11.93 44.26 -10.58
CA ALA A 379 -12.58 43.75 -9.40
C ALA A 379 -12.85 42.25 -9.53
N THR A 380 -12.88 41.56 -8.39
CA THR A 380 -13.14 40.11 -8.31
C THR A 380 -14.49 39.88 -7.65
N TYR A 381 -15.32 39.01 -8.24
CA TYR A 381 -16.62 38.66 -7.69
C TYR A 381 -16.51 38.14 -6.24
N GLY A 382 -17.37 38.63 -5.36
CA GLY A 382 -17.38 38.27 -3.93
C GLY A 382 -16.27 38.90 -3.08
N GLN A 383 -15.44 39.79 -3.65
CA GLN A 383 -14.42 40.53 -2.91
C GLN A 383 -14.73 42.03 -2.88
N ASN A 384 -14.43 42.68 -1.76
CA ASN A 384 -14.60 44.13 -1.64
C ASN A 384 -13.51 44.84 -2.45
N VAL A 385 -13.89 45.90 -3.14
CA VAL A 385 -13.00 46.85 -3.79
C VAL A 385 -13.40 48.27 -3.40
N THR A 386 -12.43 49.09 -3.03
CA THR A 386 -12.65 50.52 -2.77
C THR A 386 -12.60 51.26 -4.10
N LEU A 387 -13.63 52.04 -4.42
CA LEU A 387 -13.61 52.92 -5.59
C LEU A 387 -12.48 53.95 -5.47
N GLU A 388 -11.81 54.27 -6.57
CA GLU A 388 -10.83 55.36 -6.54
C GLU A 388 -11.52 56.70 -6.27
N ALA A 389 -10.83 57.55 -5.51
CA ALA A 389 -11.27 58.92 -5.25
C ALA A 389 -11.56 59.68 -6.55
N ASN A 390 -12.65 60.44 -6.54
CA ASN A 390 -13.02 61.27 -7.67
C ASN A 390 -11.95 62.34 -7.93
N THR A 391 -11.47 62.38 -9.17
CA THR A 391 -10.60 63.46 -9.67
C THR A 391 -11.25 64.21 -10.85
N PHE A 392 -12.51 63.91 -11.17
CA PHE A 392 -13.24 64.54 -12.26
C PHE A 392 -13.85 65.87 -11.82
N THR A 393 -13.88 66.82 -12.75
CA THR A 393 -14.47 68.14 -12.56
C THR A 393 -15.59 68.36 -13.57
N LYS A 394 -16.60 69.15 -13.19
CA LYS A 394 -17.65 69.58 -14.11
C LYS A 394 -18.11 70.98 -13.71
N GLU A 395 -18.04 71.93 -14.64
CA GLU A 395 -18.31 73.34 -14.34
C GLU A 395 -19.71 73.54 -13.73
N GLY A 396 -19.79 74.32 -12.65
CA GLY A 396 -21.03 74.64 -11.94
C GLY A 396 -21.66 73.49 -11.15
N LYS A 397 -20.93 72.38 -10.95
CA LYS A 397 -21.44 71.15 -10.32
C LYS A 397 -20.49 70.64 -9.25
N GLU A 398 -21.05 70.07 -8.18
CA GLU A 398 -20.31 69.33 -7.15
C GLU A 398 -20.51 67.83 -7.31
N PHE A 399 -19.48 67.05 -6.96
CA PHE A 399 -19.54 65.60 -7.01
C PHE A 399 -20.43 65.07 -5.89
N ALA A 400 -21.51 64.37 -6.26
CA ALA A 400 -22.47 63.81 -5.31
C ALA A 400 -22.24 62.31 -5.05
N GLY A 401 -21.48 61.63 -5.91
CA GLY A 401 -21.17 60.20 -5.82
C GLY A 401 -21.28 59.49 -7.17
N TRP A 402 -21.23 58.16 -7.14
CA TRP A 402 -21.21 57.29 -8.32
C TRP A 402 -22.59 56.67 -8.60
N ALA A 403 -23.08 56.81 -9.84
CA ALA A 403 -24.29 56.16 -10.35
C ALA A 403 -23.95 55.02 -11.33
N THR A 404 -24.87 54.10 -11.58
CA THR A 404 -24.68 52.98 -12.54
C THR A 404 -25.26 53.25 -13.93
N THR A 405 -25.96 54.37 -14.11
CA THR A 405 -26.47 54.86 -15.40
C THR A 405 -26.33 56.38 -15.46
N SER A 406 -26.35 56.98 -16.66
CA SER A 406 -26.03 58.42 -16.87
C SER A 406 -27.00 59.39 -16.21
N SER A 407 -28.24 58.96 -16.01
CA SER A 407 -29.33 59.70 -15.36
C SER A 407 -29.90 58.96 -14.14
N GLY A 408 -29.21 57.92 -13.66
CA GLY A 408 -29.63 57.15 -12.50
C GLY A 408 -29.35 57.87 -11.18
N PRO A 409 -29.99 57.45 -10.08
CA PRO A 409 -29.65 57.97 -8.76
C PRO A 409 -28.22 57.59 -8.39
N VAL A 410 -27.56 58.44 -7.59
CA VAL A 410 -26.29 58.11 -6.94
C VAL A 410 -26.49 56.85 -6.09
N ARG A 411 -25.60 55.87 -6.26
CA ARG A 411 -25.63 54.57 -5.57
C ARG A 411 -24.48 54.37 -4.59
N TYR A 412 -23.33 55.00 -4.86
CA TYR A 412 -22.13 54.83 -4.05
C TYR A 412 -21.50 56.20 -3.77
N ALA A 413 -21.06 56.44 -2.54
CA ALA A 413 -20.30 57.64 -2.20
C ALA A 413 -18.90 57.62 -2.83
N ASP A 414 -18.18 58.73 -2.75
CA ASP A 414 -16.76 58.72 -3.10
C ASP A 414 -15.99 57.70 -2.23
N GLU A 415 -15.00 57.04 -2.83
CA GLU A 415 -14.19 56.01 -2.16
C GLU A 415 -15.00 54.87 -1.50
N ALA A 416 -16.24 54.63 -1.92
CA ALA A 416 -17.08 53.59 -1.34
C ALA A 416 -16.49 52.19 -1.57
N GLN A 417 -16.63 51.30 -0.57
CA GLN A 417 -16.41 49.87 -0.77
C GLN A 417 -17.60 49.25 -1.49
N VAL A 418 -17.33 48.61 -2.63
CA VAL A 418 -18.33 47.90 -3.44
C VAL A 418 -17.92 46.44 -3.62
N GLN A 419 -18.89 45.58 -3.89
CA GLN A 419 -18.68 44.15 -4.08
C GLN A 419 -19.66 43.61 -5.14
N SER A 420 -19.19 42.68 -5.98
CA SER A 420 -20.01 41.89 -6.93
C SER A 420 -20.94 42.72 -7.83
N LEU A 421 -20.45 43.80 -8.44
CA LEU A 421 -21.27 44.67 -9.31
C LEU A 421 -21.75 43.98 -10.60
N THR A 422 -21.04 42.94 -11.05
CA THR A 422 -21.51 41.98 -12.06
C THR A 422 -20.94 40.59 -11.77
N GLY A 423 -21.67 39.55 -12.15
CA GLY A 423 -21.20 38.16 -12.13
C GLY A 423 -20.60 37.68 -13.45
N GLU A 424 -20.60 38.50 -14.50
CA GLU A 424 -20.10 38.13 -15.81
C GLU A 424 -18.57 38.17 -15.87
N ALA A 425 -17.94 37.09 -16.36
CA ALA A 425 -16.50 37.04 -16.58
C ALA A 425 -16.09 38.05 -17.67
N GLY A 426 -15.17 38.95 -17.32
CA GLY A 426 -14.76 40.03 -18.21
C GLY A 426 -15.81 41.12 -18.40
N GLY A 427 -16.90 41.10 -17.61
CA GLY A 427 -17.95 42.12 -17.69
C GLY A 427 -17.40 43.53 -17.42
N VAL A 428 -18.04 44.53 -18.00
CA VAL A 428 -17.66 45.94 -17.79
C VAL A 428 -18.83 46.67 -17.14
N VAL A 429 -18.63 47.11 -15.90
CA VAL A 429 -19.59 47.94 -15.17
C VAL A 429 -19.17 49.39 -15.34
N LYS A 430 -19.99 50.16 -16.06
CA LYS A 430 -19.79 51.61 -16.21
C LYS A 430 -20.46 52.31 -15.05
N SER A 431 -19.68 52.96 -14.22
CA SER A 431 -20.19 53.89 -13.23
C SER A 431 -19.98 55.32 -13.71
N LEU A 432 -21.06 56.08 -13.71
CA LEU A 432 -21.11 57.44 -14.22
C LEU A 432 -21.20 58.40 -13.03
N CYS A 433 -20.35 59.43 -13.05
CA CYS A 433 -20.28 60.49 -12.04
C CYS A 433 -21.65 61.19 -11.86
N GLY A 434 -22.18 61.14 -10.64
CA GLY A 434 -23.38 61.85 -10.21
C GLY A 434 -23.01 63.23 -9.66
N VAL A 435 -23.75 64.25 -10.09
CA VAL A 435 -23.45 65.64 -9.76
C VAL A 435 -24.68 66.38 -9.23
N GLU A 436 -24.48 67.25 -8.26
CA GLU A 436 -25.49 68.19 -7.74
C GLU A 436 -25.14 69.64 -8.12
N ASN A 437 -26.13 70.55 -8.06
CA ASN A 437 -25.89 71.98 -8.29
C ASN A 437 -25.11 72.57 -7.12
N ALA A 438 -23.99 73.24 -7.41
CA ALA A 438 -23.25 73.96 -6.37
C ALA A 438 -24.14 75.04 -5.73
N PRO A 439 -24.17 75.19 -4.40
CA PRO A 439 -24.94 76.24 -3.75
C PRO A 439 -24.38 77.62 -4.14
N GLN A 440 -25.26 78.52 -4.62
CA GLN A 440 -24.88 79.91 -4.89
C GLN A 440 -24.48 80.58 -3.56
N ARG A 441 -23.22 81.00 -3.45
CA ARG A 441 -22.79 81.91 -2.37
C ARG A 441 -23.23 83.32 -2.72
N ASP A 442 -24.35 83.75 -2.15
CA ASP A 442 -24.74 85.16 -2.19
C ASP A 442 -23.85 85.98 -1.26
N SER A 443 -23.01 86.81 -1.87
CA SER A 443 -22.36 87.94 -1.23
C SER A 443 -23.15 89.20 -1.52
N GLU A 444 -23.91 89.74 -0.56
CA GLU A 444 -24.19 91.19 -0.48
C GLU A 444 -24.81 91.61 0.87
N ALA A 445 -24.55 92.87 1.21
CA ALA A 445 -24.69 93.47 2.52
C ALA A 445 -25.92 94.40 2.65
N LEU A 446 -26.34 94.61 3.91
CA LEU A 446 -26.91 95.84 4.52
C LEU A 446 -28.35 96.31 4.22
N SER A 447 -28.95 96.84 5.30
CA SER A 447 -30.23 97.55 5.50
C SER A 447 -31.51 96.72 5.33
N GLY A 448 -32.55 96.81 6.15
CA GLY A 448 -32.85 97.60 7.34
C GLY A 448 -34.38 97.54 7.54
N GLU A 449 -34.82 97.46 8.81
CA GLU A 449 -36.22 97.56 9.30
C GLU A 449 -37.19 96.44 8.87
N SER A 450 -38.22 96.02 9.61
CA SER A 450 -38.66 96.07 11.01
C SER A 450 -40.02 95.34 10.97
N GLY A 451 -40.33 94.41 11.87
CA GLY A 451 -41.67 93.80 11.89
C GLY A 451 -41.76 92.51 12.68
N ASP A 452 -42.50 92.59 13.77
CA ASP A 452 -42.73 91.62 14.84
C ASP A 452 -43.32 90.24 14.45
N SER A 453 -43.24 89.37 15.47
CA SER A 453 -44.10 88.21 15.81
C SER A 453 -43.72 86.84 15.23
N VAL A 454 -43.10 85.96 16.04
CA VAL A 454 -43.71 84.93 16.92
C VAL A 454 -44.38 83.82 16.10
N GLN A 455 -43.79 82.61 16.03
CA GLN A 455 -44.08 81.49 16.95
C GLN A 455 -43.37 80.19 16.52
N ASP A 456 -42.82 79.48 17.50
CA ASP A 456 -42.43 78.07 17.46
C ASP A 456 -43.58 77.16 16.96
N ILE A 457 -43.25 76.00 16.39
CA ILE A 457 -43.50 74.65 16.97
C ILE A 457 -43.28 73.54 15.91
N GLN A 458 -42.32 72.67 16.26
CA GLN A 458 -42.11 71.24 15.93
C GLN A 458 -41.87 70.78 14.48
#